data_AF-A0A919HU80-F1
#
_entry.id   AF-A0A919HU80-F1
#
_cell.length_a   1.000
_cell.length_b   1.000
_cell.length_c   1.000
_cell.angle_alpha   90.00
_cell.angle_beta   90.00
_cell.angle_gamma   90.00
#
_symmetry.space_group_name_H-M   'P 1'
#
loop_
_entity.id
_entity.type
_entity.pdbx_description
1 polymer ?
#
loop_
_entity_poly.entity_id
_entity_poly.type
_entity_poly.pdbx_seq_one_letter_code
_entity_poly.pdbx_strand_id
1 'polypeptide(L)'
;MTIKTYREAVKEALAQEMERDERVVLIGEDLRGGHGGNAPEEAKIEAFGGVLGVTKGLWTQFGSDRVIDTPITESAIIGMAAGAAATGLRPVAELMFMDFLA
;
A
#
# COMPACT_ATOMS: atom_id res chain seq x y z
N MET A 1 12.30 -23.02 7.50
CA MET A 1 11.16 -22.24 6.97
C MET A 1 10.21 -21.97 8.12
N THR A 2 9.75 -20.72 8.27
CA THR A 2 8.74 -20.36 9.28
C THR A 2 7.35 -20.65 8.72
N ILE A 3 6.44 -21.17 9.55
CA ILE A 3 5.02 -21.29 9.18
C ILE A 3 4.42 -19.88 9.18
N LYS A 4 3.84 -19.46 8.06
CA LYS A 4 3.24 -18.13 7.85
C LYS A 4 1.83 -18.27 7.29
N THR A 5 0.95 -17.36 7.68
CA THR A 5 -0.31 -17.14 6.98
C THR A 5 -0.04 -16.52 5.59
N TYR A 6 -0.99 -16.64 4.65
CA TYR A 6 -0.89 -15.97 3.35
C TYR A 6 -0.67 -14.46 3.48
N ARG A 7 -1.38 -13.82 4.41
CA ARG A 7 -1.24 -12.40 4.71
C ARG A 7 0.18 -12.03 5.11
N GLU A 8 0.78 -12.82 6.00
CA GLU A 8 2.15 -12.56 6.46
C GLU A 8 3.18 -12.78 5.36
N ALA A 9 2.99 -13.79 4.51
CA ALA A 9 3.87 -14.07 3.38
C ALA A 9 3.82 -12.94 2.33
N VAL A 10 2.62 -12.45 1.99
CA VAL A 10 2.47 -11.32 1.06
C VAL A 10 3.09 -10.06 1.66
N LYS A 11 2.79 -9.75 2.92
CA LYS A 11 3.39 -8.58 3.59
C LYS A 11 4.91 -8.62 3.59
N GLU A 12 5.48 -9.77 3.92
CA GLU A 12 6.93 -9.95 3.94
C GLU A 12 7.55 -9.74 2.56
N ALA A 13 6.93 -10.27 1.51
CA ALA A 13 7.39 -10.06 0.14
C ALA A 13 7.36 -8.57 -0.24
N LEU A 14 6.28 -7.85 0.10
CA LEU A 14 6.19 -6.41 -0.13
C LEU A 14 7.28 -5.65 0.62
N ALA A 15 7.48 -5.93 1.91
CA ALA A 15 8.50 -5.27 2.72
C ALA A 15 9.92 -5.51 2.16
N GLN A 16 10.24 -6.74 1.78
CA GLN A 16 11.55 -7.09 1.21
C GLN A 16 11.81 -6.36 -0.11
N GLU A 17 10.83 -6.32 -1.01
CA GLU A 17 11.03 -5.62 -2.29
C GLU A 17 11.03 -4.08 -2.12
N MET A 18 10.27 -3.54 -1.17
CA MET A 18 10.30 -2.11 -0.84
C MET A 18 11.63 -1.66 -0.20
N GLU A 19 12.26 -2.52 0.60
CA GLU A 19 13.59 -2.30 1.17
C GLU A 19 14.68 -2.42 0.09
N ARG A 20 14.52 -3.37 -0.84
CA ARG A 20 15.47 -3.62 -1.92
C ARG A 20 15.46 -2.55 -3.01
N ASP A 21 14.30 -2.00 -3.34
CA ASP A 21 14.14 -1.05 -4.43
C ASP A 21 13.25 0.14 -4.02
N GLU A 22 13.87 1.31 -3.91
CA GLU A 22 13.20 2.56 -3.52
C GLU A 22 12.08 2.98 -4.49
N ARG A 23 12.06 2.42 -5.70
CA ARG A 23 11.04 2.69 -6.71
C ARG A 23 9.74 1.91 -6.46
N VAL A 24 9.75 0.89 -5.59
CA VAL A 24 8.56 0.10 -5.29
C VAL A 24 7.62 0.88 -4.40
N VAL A 25 6.43 1.22 -4.88
CA VAL A 25 5.43 1.99 -4.11
C VAL A 25 4.14 1.19 -4.03
N LEU A 26 3.43 1.31 -2.91
CA LEU A 26 2.09 0.75 -2.76
C LEU A 26 1.06 1.84 -3.02
N ILE A 27 0.06 1.54 -3.84
CA ILE A 27 -1.01 2.47 -4.22
C ILE A 27 -2.35 1.76 -4.07
N GLY A 28 -3.28 2.32 -3.30
CA GLY A 28 -4.61 1.72 -3.15
C GLY A 28 -5.43 2.34 -2.03
N GLU A 29 -6.62 1.80 -1.82
CA GLU A 29 -7.54 2.24 -0.77
C GLU A 29 -7.14 1.66 0.59
N ASP A 30 -7.14 2.51 1.62
CA ASP A 30 -6.93 2.12 3.02
C ASP A 30 -5.63 1.35 3.33
N LEU A 31 -4.60 1.46 2.48
CA LEU A 31 -3.29 0.85 2.70
C LEU A 31 -2.65 1.27 4.03
N ARG A 32 -2.82 2.53 4.43
CA ARG A 32 -2.62 3.01 5.81
C ARG A 32 -3.95 3.01 6.57
N GLY A 33 -5.03 3.49 5.91
CA GLY A 33 -6.40 3.52 6.44
C GLY A 33 -6.69 4.65 7.44
N GLY A 34 -5.83 5.67 7.46
CA GLY A 34 -5.92 6.79 8.41
C GLY A 34 -5.55 8.15 7.80
N HIS A 35 -5.24 8.16 6.49
CA HIS A 35 -4.93 9.39 5.77
C HIS A 35 -6.23 10.20 5.60
N GLY A 36 -6.39 11.26 6.39
CA GLY A 36 -7.62 12.06 6.49
C GLY A 36 -8.18 12.23 7.90
N GLY A 37 -7.59 11.57 8.91
CA GLY A 37 -7.86 11.85 10.31
C GLY A 37 -7.24 13.17 10.80
N ASN A 38 -7.60 13.60 12.01
CA ASN A 38 -7.06 14.81 12.64
C ASN A 38 -5.67 14.61 13.29
N ALA A 39 -5.10 13.42 13.18
CA ALA A 39 -3.80 13.13 13.77
C ALA A 39 -2.68 13.77 12.92
N PRO A 40 -1.71 14.46 13.54
CA PRO A 40 -0.55 14.97 12.82
C PRO A 40 0.25 13.83 12.21
N GLU A 41 0.83 14.03 11.03
CA GLU A 41 1.58 13.00 10.29
C GLU A 41 2.78 12.49 11.11
N GLU A 42 3.38 13.38 11.90
CA GLU A 42 4.51 13.11 12.80
C GLU A 42 4.15 12.10 13.90
N ALA A 43 2.87 11.96 14.27
CA ALA A 43 2.43 10.97 15.24
C ALA A 43 2.52 9.54 14.72
N LYS A 44 2.75 9.35 13.41
CA LYS A 44 2.89 8.04 12.75
C LYS A 44 1.81 7.05 13.17
N ILE A 45 0.55 7.52 13.18
CA ILE A 45 -0.60 6.67 13.50
C ILE A 45 -1.09 5.97 12.24
N GLU A 46 -0.84 4.67 12.19
CA GLU A 46 -1.39 3.74 11.21
C GLU A 46 -2.71 3.16 11.73
N ALA A 47 -3.69 2.98 10.86
CA ALA A 47 -4.98 2.42 11.23
C ALA A 47 -5.04 0.92 10.92
N PHE A 48 -5.69 0.53 9.83
CA PHE A 48 -5.95 -0.87 9.50
C PHE A 48 -4.75 -1.55 8.83
N GLY A 49 -4.04 -0.85 7.95
CA GLY A 49 -2.99 -1.47 7.13
C GLY A 49 -3.58 -2.35 6.03
N GLY A 50 -4.51 -1.81 5.24
CA GLY A 50 -5.38 -2.53 4.31
C GLY A 50 -6.56 -3.19 5.02
N VAL A 51 -7.68 -3.42 4.32
CA VAL A 51 -8.91 -3.98 4.92
C VAL A 51 -8.70 -5.39 5.52
N LEU A 52 -7.75 -6.16 4.97
CA LEU A 52 -7.35 -7.47 5.48
C LEU A 52 -6.11 -7.44 6.40
N GLY A 53 -5.53 -6.25 6.61
CA GLY A 53 -4.32 -6.05 7.41
C GLY A 53 -3.03 -6.52 6.71
N VAL A 54 -3.01 -6.62 5.37
CA VAL A 54 -1.85 -7.09 4.60
C VAL A 54 -0.70 -6.07 4.66
N THR A 55 -0.99 -4.78 4.54
CA THR A 55 0.03 -3.72 4.52
C THR A 55 0.35 -3.15 5.89
N LYS A 56 -0.19 -3.76 6.97
CA LYS A 56 0.02 -3.30 8.34
C LYS A 56 1.50 -3.23 8.75
N GLY A 57 1.93 -2.02 9.10
CA GLY A 57 3.28 -1.63 9.51
C GLY A 57 4.12 -1.05 8.38
N LEU A 58 3.71 -1.21 7.11
CA LEU A 58 4.51 -0.78 5.97
C LEU A 58 4.53 0.75 5.85
N TRP A 59 3.42 1.43 6.12
CA TRP A 59 3.42 2.90 6.11
C TRP A 59 4.30 3.46 7.23
N THR A 60 4.23 2.89 8.44
CA THR A 60 5.10 3.30 9.55
C THR A 60 6.59 3.16 9.20
N GLN A 61 6.95 2.12 8.43
CA GLN A 61 8.32 1.82 8.01
C GLN A 61 8.79 2.68 6.83
N PHE A 62 7.98 2.83 5.78
CA PHE A 62 8.42 3.42 4.50
C PHE A 62 7.87 4.82 4.22
N GLY A 63 6.85 5.27 4.97
CA GLY A 63 6.29 6.61 4.87
C GLY A 63 5.33 6.83 3.69
N SER A 64 4.82 8.05 3.62
CA SER A 64 3.70 8.44 2.76
C SER A 64 4.04 8.55 1.28
N ASP A 65 5.34 8.70 0.95
CA ASP A 65 5.80 8.67 -0.44
C ASP A 65 5.87 7.24 -1.01
N ARG A 66 5.76 6.21 -0.14
CA ARG A 66 5.94 4.81 -0.50
C ARG A 66 4.70 3.95 -0.25
N VAL A 67 3.81 4.36 0.65
CA VAL A 67 2.51 3.74 0.90
C VAL A 67 1.43 4.81 0.80
N ILE A 68 0.73 4.81 -0.33
CA ILE A 68 -0.12 5.92 -0.77
C ILE A 68 -1.59 5.48 -0.73
N ASP A 69 -2.36 6.08 0.19
CA ASP A 69 -3.82 5.95 0.21
C ASP A 69 -4.42 6.76 -0.97
N THR A 70 -5.34 6.15 -1.71
CA THR A 70 -6.03 6.79 -2.85
C THR A 70 -7.49 7.10 -2.55
N PRO A 71 -8.14 8.00 -3.32
CA PRO A 71 -9.60 8.08 -3.36
C PRO A 71 -10.23 6.75 -3.81
N ILE A 72 -11.51 6.54 -3.47
CA ILE A 72 -12.28 5.34 -3.83
C ILE A 72 -12.65 5.39 -5.32
N THR A 73 -11.75 4.92 -6.17
CA THR A 73 -11.91 4.87 -7.63
C THR A 73 -10.84 3.99 -8.28
N GLU A 74 -11.27 2.82 -8.72
CA GLU A 74 -10.41 1.76 -9.25
C GLU A 74 -9.72 2.20 -10.54
N SER A 75 -10.44 2.93 -11.39
CA SER A 75 -9.87 3.51 -12.62
C SER A 75 -8.74 4.49 -12.34
N ALA A 76 -8.84 5.30 -11.27
CA ALA A 76 -7.78 6.22 -10.90
C ALA A 76 -6.61 5.51 -10.23
N ILE A 77 -6.87 4.47 -9.41
CA ILE A 77 -5.82 3.62 -8.82
C ILE A 77 -4.96 2.99 -9.92
N ILE A 78 -5.61 2.33 -10.89
CA ILE A 78 -4.92 1.68 -12.00
C ILE A 78 -4.26 2.71 -12.93
N GLY A 79 -4.93 3.83 -13.22
CA GLY A 79 -4.35 4.92 -14.00
C GLY A 79 -3.12 5.55 -13.35
N MET A 80 -3.15 5.77 -12.04
CA MET A 80 -2.03 6.27 -11.26
C MET A 80 -0.87 5.26 -11.25
N ALA A 81 -1.15 3.97 -11.05
CA ALA A 81 -0.14 2.93 -11.12
C ALA A 81 0.48 2.83 -12.53
N ALA A 82 -0.33 2.91 -13.59
CA ALA A 82 0.18 2.90 -14.96
C ALA A 82 1.08 4.11 -15.24
N GLY A 83 0.67 5.31 -14.83
CA GLY A 83 1.48 6.53 -14.95
C GLY A 83 2.78 6.44 -14.15
N ALA A 84 2.71 6.04 -12.88
CA ALA A 84 3.86 5.86 -12.01
C ALA A 84 4.88 4.87 -12.61
N ALA A 85 4.39 3.73 -13.13
CA ALA A 85 5.21 2.75 -13.81
C ALA A 85 5.88 3.32 -15.07
N ALA A 86 5.12 4.05 -15.90
CA ALA A 86 5.64 4.70 -17.10
C ALA A 86 6.72 5.75 -16.79
N THR A 87 6.65 6.38 -15.62
CA THR A 87 7.64 7.37 -15.14
C THR A 87 8.79 6.77 -14.33
N GLY A 88 8.89 5.44 -14.22
CA GLY A 88 10.05 4.76 -13.64
C GLY A 88 9.87 4.24 -12.21
N LEU A 89 8.70 4.40 -11.60
CA LEU A 89 8.36 3.69 -10.36
C LEU A 89 7.97 2.24 -10.65
N ARG A 90 7.85 1.43 -9.59
CA ARG A 90 7.42 0.02 -9.64
C ARG A 90 6.20 -0.18 -8.73
N PRO A 91 5.03 0.32 -9.12
CA PRO A 91 3.86 0.31 -8.26
C PRO A 91 3.31 -1.10 -8.07
N VAL A 92 2.92 -1.41 -6.84
CA VAL A 92 2.07 -2.53 -6.48
C VAL A 92 0.71 -1.94 -6.11
N ALA A 93 -0.24 -2.04 -7.03
CA ALA A 93 -1.59 -1.51 -6.84
C ALA A 93 -2.47 -2.52 -6.09
N GLU A 94 -3.20 -2.05 -5.08
CA GLU A 94 -4.22 -2.83 -4.37
C GLU A 94 -5.61 -2.34 -4.76
N LEU A 95 -6.46 -3.27 -5.19
CA LEU A 95 -7.90 -3.10 -5.23
C LEU A 95 -8.47 -3.89 -4.06
N MET A 96 -9.41 -3.29 -3.33
CA MET A 96 -9.91 -3.85 -2.07
C MET A 96 -10.50 -5.26 -2.25
N PHE A 97 -11.29 -5.45 -3.29
CA PHE A 97 -11.86 -6.74 -3.70
C PHE A 97 -11.81 -6.88 -5.21
N MET A 98 -11.66 -8.12 -5.68
CA MET A 98 -11.64 -8.43 -7.12
C MET A 98 -12.97 -8.05 -7.80
N ASP A 99 -14.08 -8.09 -7.06
CA ASP A 99 -15.42 -7.71 -7.52
C ASP A 99 -15.52 -6.25 -7.99
N PHE A 100 -14.57 -5.40 -7.61
CA PHE A 100 -14.50 -4.00 -8.01
C PHE A 100 -13.69 -3.77 -9.30
N LEU A 101 -13.15 -4.83 -9.89
CA LEU A 101 -12.54 -4.77 -11.21
C LEU A 101 -13.64 -4.80 -12.29
N ALA A 102 -14.00 -3.63 -12.82
CA ALA A 102 -14.99 -3.47 -13.89
C ALA A 102 -14.39 -3.62 -15.30
#